data_AF-A0A3M0LP46-F1
#
_entry.id   AF-A0A3M0LP46-F1
#
_cell.length_a   1.000
_cell.length_b   1.000
_cell.length_c   1.000
_cell.angle_alpha   90.00
_cell.angle_beta   90.00
_cell.angle_gamma   90.00
#
_symmetry.space_group_name_H-M   'P 1'
#
loop_
_entity.id
_entity.type
_entity.pdbx_description
1 polymer ?
#
loop_
_entity_poly.entity_id
_entity_poly.type
_entity_poly.pdbx_seq_one_letter_code
_entity_poly.pdbx_strand_id
1 'polypeptide(L)'
;MGLPPSSLIPTLAPVTYRSSRGGQNTKAIYHPFPQATIRDLCKAHKEYGKDSPYFRGLLKADLSGAETLPADSKQLFSCLLNSTEYRLWEGAWKQLLRDALPGLLDNIETMVDGHGNPLTFEHLAGEGQWMEATDQVALPQKCLNVVKEAALTAFFLPCSRMVQ
;
A
#
# COMPACT_ATOMS: atom_id res chain seq x y z
N MET A 1 35.10 15.34 -14.66
CA MET A 1 34.66 14.25 -13.77
C MET A 1 33.14 14.27 -13.77
N GLY A 2 32.53 13.52 -14.67
CA GLY A 2 31.07 13.44 -14.78
C GLY A 2 30.51 12.49 -13.73
N LEU A 3 29.51 12.94 -12.98
CA LEU A 3 28.70 12.09 -12.10
C LEU A 3 28.06 10.97 -12.95
N PRO A 4 27.94 9.74 -12.43
CA PRO A 4 27.21 8.70 -13.13
C PRO A 4 25.75 9.11 -13.24
N PRO A 5 25.04 8.73 -14.31
CA PRO A 5 23.60 8.94 -14.38
C PRO A 5 22.97 8.14 -13.24
N SER A 6 22.37 8.87 -12.30
CA SER A 6 21.44 8.31 -11.33
C SER A 6 20.50 7.40 -12.10
N SER A 7 20.49 6.12 -11.77
CA SER A 7 19.54 5.15 -12.30
C SER A 7 18.15 5.66 -11.98
N LEU A 8 17.55 6.36 -12.94
CA LEU A 8 16.12 6.66 -13.01
C LEU A 8 15.43 5.31 -13.20
N ILE A 9 15.33 4.53 -12.12
CA ILE A 9 14.29 3.52 -12.06
C ILE A 9 13.01 4.34 -12.01
N PRO A 10 12.13 4.25 -13.02
CA PRO A 10 10.81 4.82 -12.86
C PRO A 10 10.15 3.95 -11.81
N THR A 11 10.08 4.44 -10.57
CA THR A 11 9.16 3.93 -9.57
C THR A 11 7.78 4.21 -10.12
N LEU A 12 7.28 3.31 -10.98
CA LEU A 12 5.91 3.37 -11.48
C LEU A 12 5.04 3.07 -10.27
N ALA A 13 4.51 4.14 -9.69
CA ALA A 13 3.47 4.04 -8.68
C ALA A 13 2.34 3.14 -9.23
N PRO A 14 1.83 2.17 -8.45
CA PRO A 14 0.79 1.26 -8.92
C PRO A 14 -0.49 1.97 -9.37
N VAL A 15 -0.73 3.20 -8.92
CA VAL A 15 -1.78 4.06 -9.46
C VAL A 15 -1.18 5.31 -10.08
N THR A 16 -1.62 5.64 -11.30
CA THR A 16 -1.32 6.92 -11.95
C THR A 16 -2.62 7.64 -12.33
N TYR A 17 -2.68 8.95 -12.17
CA TYR A 17 -3.83 9.75 -12.62
C TYR A 17 -3.56 10.30 -14.01
N ARG A 18 -4.45 9.99 -14.94
CA ARG A 18 -4.44 10.60 -16.27
C ARG A 18 -5.52 11.66 -16.37
N SER A 19 -5.10 12.92 -16.51
CA SER A 19 -6.00 14.03 -16.84
C SER A 19 -6.40 13.97 -18.31
N SER A 20 -7.70 13.92 -18.58
CA SER A 20 -8.20 14.02 -19.96
C SER A 20 -8.12 15.48 -20.43
N ARG A 21 -7.58 15.71 -21.64
CA ARG A 21 -7.53 17.03 -22.30
C ARG A 21 -8.95 17.47 -22.68
N GLY A 22 -9.75 17.92 -21.72
CA GLY A 22 -11.14 18.32 -22.01
C GLY A 22 -12.06 18.58 -20.84
N GLY A 23 -11.70 18.23 -19.60
CA GLY A 23 -12.49 18.62 -18.42
C GLY A 23 -12.64 17.52 -17.36
N GLN A 24 -12.35 17.92 -16.11
CA GLN A 24 -12.73 17.37 -14.79
C GLN A 24 -12.71 15.85 -14.53
N ASN A 25 -12.23 15.01 -15.43
CA ASN A 25 -12.16 13.56 -15.22
C ASN A 25 -10.70 13.10 -15.18
N THR A 26 -10.14 13.11 -13.96
CA THR A 26 -8.88 12.40 -13.64
C THR A 26 -9.21 10.93 -13.48
N LYS A 27 -8.82 10.10 -14.45
CA LYS A 27 -9.01 8.65 -14.35
C LYS A 27 -7.78 8.03 -13.68
N ALA A 28 -7.99 7.35 -12.56
CA ALA A 28 -6.98 6.48 -11.96
C ALA A 28 -6.76 5.26 -12.88
N ILE A 29 -5.50 4.98 -13.22
CA ILE A 29 -5.10 3.82 -14.00
C ILE A 29 -4.22 2.95 -13.12
N TYR A 30 -4.65 1.71 -12.93
CA TYR A 30 -3.87 0.71 -12.22
C TYR A 30 -2.75 0.15 -13.11
N HIS A 31 -1.56 0.06 -12.52
CA HIS A 31 -0.41 -0.65 -12.99
C HIS A 31 0.01 -1.63 -11.89
N PRO A 32 0.23 -2.91 -12.20
CA PRO A 32 0.66 -3.88 -11.20
C PRO A 32 1.94 -3.44 -10.49
N PHE A 33 2.00 -3.68 -9.18
CA PHE A 33 3.20 -3.42 -8.39
C PHE A 33 4.43 -4.09 -9.05
N PRO A 34 5.55 -3.37 -9.27
CA PRO A 34 6.66 -3.90 -10.04
C PRO A 34 7.26 -5.18 -9.42
N GLN A 35 7.19 -6.29 -10.15
CA GLN A 35 7.70 -7.58 -9.69
C GLN A 35 9.21 -7.57 -9.41
N ALA A 36 9.96 -6.69 -10.07
CA ALA A 36 11.37 -6.49 -9.78
C ALA A 36 11.58 -5.93 -8.36
N THR A 37 10.83 -4.89 -7.99
CA THR A 37 10.85 -4.30 -6.65
C THR A 37 10.49 -5.33 -5.58
N ILE A 38 9.47 -6.17 -5.80
CA ILE A 38 9.11 -7.25 -4.86
C ILE A 38 10.29 -8.22 -4.66
N ARG A 39 10.93 -8.66 -5.74
CA ARG A 39 12.08 -9.58 -5.65
C ARG A 39 13.25 -8.95 -4.90
N ASP A 40 13.56 -7.70 -5.19
CA ASP A 40 14.67 -6.99 -4.55
C ASP A 40 14.41 -6.78 -3.05
N LEU A 41 13.18 -6.43 -2.68
CA LEU A 41 12.74 -6.36 -1.27
C LEU A 41 12.80 -7.72 -0.58
N CYS A 42 12.34 -8.79 -1.21
CA CYS A 42 12.42 -10.14 -0.65
C CYS A 42 13.88 -10.58 -0.42
N LYS A 43 14.77 -10.26 -1.37
CA LYS A 43 16.19 -10.54 -1.25
C LYS A 43 16.81 -9.76 -0.09
N ALA A 44 16.57 -8.45 0.00
CA ALA A 44 17.07 -7.61 1.07
C ALA A 44 16.52 -8.06 2.44
N HIS A 45 15.25 -8.44 2.51
CA HIS A 45 14.64 -8.99 3.73
C HIS A 45 15.36 -10.26 4.19
N LYS A 46 15.66 -11.17 3.26
CA LYS A 46 16.37 -12.43 3.55
C LYS A 46 17.83 -12.19 3.99
N GLU A 47 18.51 -11.23 3.37
CA GLU A 47 19.94 -10.97 3.60
C GLU A 47 20.19 -10.16 4.86
N TYR A 48 19.37 -9.14 5.13
CA TYR A 48 19.59 -8.19 6.22
C TYR A 48 18.59 -8.32 7.37
N GLY A 49 17.44 -8.94 7.14
CA GLY A 49 16.37 -9.09 8.12
C GLY A 49 15.47 -7.86 8.26
N LYS A 50 14.23 -8.09 8.74
CA LYS A 50 13.16 -7.09 8.87
C LYS A 50 13.54 -5.86 9.71
N ASP A 51 14.37 -6.06 10.74
CA ASP A 51 14.70 -5.03 11.72
C ASP A 51 15.94 -4.23 11.33
N SER A 52 16.63 -4.58 10.22
CA SER A 52 17.81 -3.84 9.78
C SER A 52 17.47 -2.43 9.32
N PRO A 53 18.27 -1.41 9.67
CA PRO A 53 18.07 -0.05 9.19
C PRO A 53 18.04 0.05 7.65
N TYR A 54 18.84 -0.77 6.97
CA TYR A 54 18.89 -0.85 5.51
C TYR A 54 17.56 -1.30 4.92
N PHE A 55 17.05 -2.47 5.32
CA PHE A 55 15.79 -3.00 4.79
C PHE A 55 14.61 -2.07 5.12
N ARG A 56 14.57 -1.52 6.35
CA ARG A 56 13.56 -0.56 6.76
C ARG A 56 13.57 0.70 5.89
N GLY A 57 14.76 1.21 5.57
CA GLY A 57 14.93 2.36 4.68
C GLY A 57 14.47 2.04 3.25
N LEU A 58 14.88 0.90 2.72
CA LEU A 58 14.53 0.45 1.38
C LEU A 58 13.01 0.26 1.20
N LEU A 59 12.37 -0.49 2.11
CA LEU A 59 10.93 -0.74 2.06
C LEU A 59 10.12 0.57 2.13
N LYS A 60 10.52 1.50 3.00
CA LYS A 60 9.87 2.81 3.10
C LYS A 60 10.09 3.64 1.83
N ALA A 61 11.29 3.64 1.26
CA ALA A 61 11.59 4.39 0.05
C ALA A 61 10.74 3.89 -1.14
N ASP A 62 10.66 2.57 -1.34
CA ASP A 62 9.89 1.98 -2.44
C ASP A 62 8.38 2.25 -2.31
N LEU A 63 7.86 2.34 -1.08
CA LEU A 63 6.46 2.65 -0.82
C LEU A 63 6.17 4.17 -0.71
N SER A 64 7.18 5.02 -0.49
CA SER A 64 7.01 6.46 -0.25
C SER A 64 6.46 7.23 -1.45
N GLY A 65 6.71 6.76 -2.68
CA GLY A 65 6.21 7.36 -3.92
C GLY A 65 5.05 6.59 -4.58
N ALA A 66 4.72 5.42 -4.08
CA ALA A 66 3.75 4.51 -4.68
C ALA A 66 2.37 4.66 -4.03
N GLU A 67 1.36 4.97 -4.84
CA GLU A 67 -0.04 4.73 -4.48
C GLU A 67 -0.28 3.24 -4.50
N THR A 68 -0.09 2.64 -3.32
CA THR A 68 -0.13 1.19 -3.14
C THR A 68 -1.56 0.80 -2.81
N LEU A 69 -2.18 -0.01 -3.66
CA LEU A 69 -3.53 -0.49 -3.40
C LEU A 69 -3.51 -1.55 -2.28
N PRO A 70 -4.66 -1.83 -1.63
CA PRO A 70 -4.77 -2.93 -0.68
C PRO A 70 -4.28 -4.28 -1.24
N ALA A 71 -4.57 -4.59 -2.51
CA ALA A 71 -4.10 -5.79 -3.19
C ALA A 71 -2.56 -5.83 -3.32
N ASP A 72 -1.95 -4.71 -3.70
CA ASP A 72 -0.49 -4.61 -3.83
C ASP A 72 0.20 -4.81 -2.47
N SER A 73 -0.38 -4.23 -1.41
CA SER A 73 0.10 -4.43 -0.03
C SER A 73 0.03 -5.91 0.36
N LYS A 74 -1.14 -6.55 0.18
CA LYS A 74 -1.30 -7.98 0.46
C LYS A 74 -0.30 -8.83 -0.32
N GLN A 75 -0.09 -8.54 -1.60
CA GLN A 75 0.87 -9.24 -2.44
C GLN A 75 2.29 -9.08 -1.90
N LEU A 76 2.76 -7.86 -1.68
CA LEU A 76 4.11 -7.58 -1.19
C LEU A 76 4.38 -8.29 0.14
N PHE A 77 3.50 -8.14 1.13
CA PHE A 77 3.72 -8.71 2.46
C PHE A 77 3.56 -10.24 2.47
N SER A 78 2.78 -10.82 1.55
CA SER A 78 2.74 -12.27 1.35
C SER A 78 4.07 -12.85 0.84
N CYS A 79 4.86 -12.05 0.12
CA CYS A 79 6.19 -12.45 -0.35
C CYS A 79 7.27 -12.27 0.73
N LEU A 80 7.10 -11.28 1.62
CA LEU A 80 8.07 -10.98 2.69
C LEU A 80 7.93 -11.91 3.90
N LEU A 81 6.71 -12.37 4.18
CA LEU A 81 6.36 -13.12 5.39
C LEU A 81 6.03 -14.57 5.08
N ASN A 82 6.31 -15.48 6.03
CA ASN A 82 5.76 -16.83 5.91
C ASN A 82 4.24 -16.85 6.19
N SER A 83 3.56 -17.96 5.90
CA SER A 83 2.08 -18.03 6.01
C SER A 83 1.52 -17.72 7.40
N THR A 84 2.25 -17.98 8.48
CA THR A 84 1.80 -17.66 9.84
C THR A 84 2.03 -16.19 10.16
N GLU A 85 3.22 -15.68 9.85
CA GLU A 85 3.54 -14.25 10.01
C GLU A 85 2.60 -13.37 9.19
N TYR A 86 2.27 -13.79 7.97
CA TYR A 86 1.34 -13.06 7.10
C TYR A 86 -0.06 -12.95 7.72
N ARG A 87 -0.59 -14.03 8.31
CA ARG A 87 -1.90 -13.99 8.99
C ARG A 87 -1.91 -13.04 10.19
N LEU A 88 -0.83 -13.04 10.97
CA LEU A 88 -0.67 -12.13 12.11
C LEU A 88 -0.57 -10.67 11.65
N TRP A 89 0.25 -10.42 10.61
CA TRP A 89 0.36 -9.13 9.97
C TRP A 89 -0.98 -8.65 9.42
N GLU A 90 -1.72 -9.50 8.70
CA GLU A 90 -3.00 -9.15 8.10
C GLU A 90 -4.04 -8.80 9.18
N GLY A 91 -4.07 -9.54 10.30
CA GLY A 91 -4.92 -9.24 11.45
C GLY A 91 -4.59 -7.87 12.06
N ALA A 92 -3.31 -7.60 12.34
CA ALA A 92 -2.87 -6.33 12.89
C ALA A 92 -3.11 -5.14 11.94
N TRP A 93 -2.86 -5.34 10.65
CA TRP A 93 -3.12 -4.35 9.61
C TRP A 93 -4.62 -4.00 9.53
N LYS A 94 -5.49 -5.03 9.50
CA LYS A 94 -6.95 -4.83 9.52
C LYS A 94 -7.41 -4.11 10.78
N GLN A 95 -6.79 -4.37 11.94
CA GLN A 95 -7.13 -3.64 13.16
C GLN A 95 -6.77 -2.14 13.04
N LEU A 96 -5.57 -1.81 12.54
CA LEU A 96 -5.17 -0.43 12.31
C LEU A 96 -6.10 0.29 11.32
N LEU A 97 -6.59 -0.43 10.29
CA LEU A 97 -7.58 0.12 9.35
C LEU A 97 -8.94 0.39 10.01
N ARG A 98 -9.40 -0.49 10.90
CA ARG A 98 -10.64 -0.28 11.67
C ARG A 98 -10.53 0.95 12.57
N ASP A 99 -9.38 1.11 13.23
CA ASP A 99 -9.14 2.24 14.13
C ASP A 99 -9.04 3.57 13.35
N ALA A 100 -8.52 3.54 12.13
CA ALA A 100 -8.41 4.72 11.26
C ALA A 100 -9.72 5.10 10.55
N LEU A 101 -10.65 4.15 10.36
CA LEU A 101 -11.86 4.35 9.56
C LEU A 101 -12.74 5.53 10.04
N PRO A 102 -13.03 5.72 11.35
CA PRO A 102 -13.82 6.87 11.80
C PRO A 102 -13.21 8.22 11.37
N GLY A 103 -11.89 8.37 11.49
CA GLY A 103 -11.21 9.61 11.07
C GLY A 103 -11.23 9.84 9.56
N LEU A 104 -11.31 8.78 8.75
CA LEU A 104 -11.51 8.88 7.30
C LEU A 104 -12.96 9.23 6.94
N LEU A 105 -13.94 8.74 7.71
CA LEU A 105 -15.35 9.07 7.50
C LEU A 105 -15.69 10.51 7.91
N ASP A 106 -14.99 11.06 8.90
CA ASP A 106 -15.16 12.46 9.32
C ASP A 106 -14.57 13.48 8.34
N ASN A 107 -13.84 13.03 7.32
CA ASN A 107 -13.16 13.90 6.36
C ASN A 107 -13.83 13.83 4.98
N ILE A 108 -14.27 15.00 4.48
CA ILE A 108 -14.99 15.15 3.22
C ILE A 108 -14.21 14.62 2.00
N GLU A 109 -12.87 14.62 2.05
CA GLU A 109 -12.03 14.12 0.95
C GLU A 109 -11.92 12.60 0.91
N THR A 110 -12.35 11.91 1.97
CA THR A 110 -12.18 10.46 2.14
C THR A 110 -13.46 9.71 2.46
N MET A 111 -14.53 10.41 2.86
CA MET A 111 -15.80 9.80 3.29
C MET A 111 -16.52 9.05 2.15
N VAL A 112 -16.20 9.34 0.89
CA VAL A 112 -16.71 8.63 -0.29
C VAL A 112 -15.59 8.20 -1.23
N ASP A 113 -15.83 7.14 -1.99
CA ASP A 113 -14.96 6.69 -3.07
C ASP A 113 -15.10 7.57 -4.34
N GLY A 114 -14.33 7.25 -5.38
CA GLY A 114 -14.39 7.92 -6.68
C GLY A 114 -15.71 7.77 -7.43
N HIS A 115 -16.63 6.93 -6.94
CA HIS A 115 -17.98 6.75 -7.46
C HIS A 115 -19.05 7.44 -6.60
N GLY A 116 -18.67 8.05 -5.47
CA GLY A 116 -19.58 8.67 -4.52
C GLY A 116 -20.23 7.70 -3.54
N ASN A 117 -19.77 6.44 -3.47
CA ASN A 117 -20.22 5.49 -2.46
C ASN A 117 -19.54 5.78 -1.13
N PRO A 118 -20.24 5.60 0.02
CA PRO A 118 -19.61 5.72 1.33
C PRO A 118 -18.41 4.79 1.48
N LEU A 119 -17.31 5.31 2.01
CA LEU A 119 -16.14 4.51 2.34
C LEU A 119 -16.50 3.43 3.37
N THR A 120 -16.02 2.20 3.18
CA THR A 120 -16.20 1.11 4.14
C THR A 120 -14.88 0.46 4.51
N PHE A 121 -14.88 -0.32 5.60
CA PHE A 121 -13.74 -1.14 5.98
C PHE A 121 -13.30 -2.09 4.84
N GLU A 122 -14.25 -2.70 4.12
CA GLU A 122 -13.95 -3.62 3.02
C GLU A 122 -13.19 -2.95 1.88
N HIS A 123 -13.46 -1.65 1.61
CA HIS A 123 -12.67 -0.89 0.64
C HIS A 123 -11.21 -0.80 1.09
N LEU A 124 -10.97 -0.38 2.34
CA LEU A 124 -9.62 -0.21 2.88
C LEU A 124 -8.84 -1.53 2.97
N ALA A 125 -9.53 -2.61 3.32
CA ALA A 125 -8.94 -3.93 3.47
C ALA A 125 -8.85 -4.70 2.13
N GLY A 126 -9.43 -4.20 1.04
CA GLY A 126 -9.51 -4.91 -0.24
C GLY A 126 -10.21 -6.25 -0.10
N GLU A 127 -11.43 -6.24 0.45
CA GLU A 127 -12.26 -7.42 0.71
C GLU A 127 -13.61 -7.34 -0.01
N GLY A 128 -14.32 -8.46 -0.09
CA GLY A 128 -15.62 -8.52 -0.75
C GLY A 128 -15.53 -8.19 -2.23
N GLN A 129 -16.28 -7.19 -2.68
CA GLN A 129 -16.22 -6.71 -4.07
C GLN A 129 -14.92 -5.95 -4.40
N TRP A 130 -14.11 -5.61 -3.40
CA TRP A 130 -12.87 -4.85 -3.56
C TRP A 130 -11.63 -5.75 -3.57
N MET A 131 -11.76 -7.05 -3.86
CA MET A 131 -10.61 -7.96 -3.89
C MET A 131 -9.67 -7.65 -5.05
N GLU A 132 -10.21 -7.24 -6.19
CA GLU A 132 -9.43 -6.94 -7.39
C GLU A 132 -8.88 -5.52 -7.34
N ALA A 133 -7.63 -5.36 -7.77
CA ALA A 133 -6.96 -4.06 -7.82
C ALA A 133 -7.71 -3.03 -8.70
N THR A 134 -8.41 -3.50 -9.73
CA THR A 134 -9.20 -2.63 -10.61
C THR A 134 -10.39 -1.98 -9.92
N ASP A 135 -10.94 -2.60 -8.88
CA ASP A 135 -12.03 -2.02 -8.09
C ASP A 135 -11.48 -1.08 -7.01
N GLN A 136 -10.28 -1.37 -6.49
CA GLN A 136 -9.62 -0.57 -5.47
C GLN A 136 -9.14 0.81 -5.97
N VAL A 137 -9.02 1.04 -7.28
CA VAL A 137 -8.63 2.35 -7.84
C VAL A 137 -9.62 3.48 -7.53
N ALA A 138 -10.84 3.14 -7.10
CA ALA A 138 -11.83 4.11 -6.66
C ALA A 138 -11.50 4.71 -5.30
N LEU A 139 -10.56 4.14 -4.54
CA LEU A 139 -10.16 4.69 -3.25
C LEU A 139 -9.51 6.08 -3.40
N PRO A 140 -9.90 7.06 -2.57
CA PRO A 140 -9.22 8.34 -2.52
C PRO A 140 -7.74 8.18 -2.16
N GLN A 141 -6.88 9.01 -2.73
CA GLN A 141 -5.43 8.97 -2.48
C GLN A 141 -5.07 9.03 -0.99
N LYS A 142 -5.81 9.83 -0.19
CA LYS A 142 -5.63 9.89 1.26
C LYS A 142 -5.92 8.55 1.94
N CYS A 143 -6.92 7.80 1.47
CA CYS A 143 -7.20 6.45 1.95
C CYS A 143 -6.05 5.49 1.60
N LEU A 144 -5.53 5.55 0.37
CA LEU A 144 -4.38 4.73 -0.04
C LEU A 144 -3.13 4.98 0.81
N ASN A 145 -2.90 6.23 1.22
CA ASN A 145 -1.82 6.56 2.15
C ASN A 145 -2.05 5.92 3.53
N VAL A 146 -3.27 5.96 4.08
CA VAL A 146 -3.59 5.29 5.35
C VAL A 146 -3.42 3.78 5.24
N VAL A 147 -3.88 3.17 4.15
CA VAL A 147 -3.73 1.74 3.86
C VAL A 147 -2.26 1.32 3.90
N LYS A 148 -1.41 2.07 3.19
CA LYS A 148 0.04 1.87 3.13
C LYS A 148 0.73 2.07 4.48
N GLU A 149 0.45 3.16 5.18
CA GLU A 149 1.07 3.44 6.48
C GLU A 149 0.67 2.39 7.51
N ALA A 150 -0.60 1.98 7.55
CA ALA A 150 -1.06 0.90 8.40
C ALA A 150 -0.34 -0.43 8.09
N ALA A 151 -0.10 -0.74 6.81
CA ALA A 151 0.60 -1.95 6.39
C ALA A 151 2.06 -1.96 6.88
N LEU A 152 2.75 -0.83 6.73
CA LEU A 152 4.10 -0.62 7.24
C LEU A 152 4.17 -0.68 8.76
N THR A 153 3.23 -0.02 9.45
CA THR A 153 3.14 -0.06 10.91
C THR A 153 2.95 -1.50 11.39
N ALA A 154 1.97 -2.23 10.83
CA ALA A 154 1.70 -3.62 11.17
C ALA A 154 2.93 -4.52 10.98
N PHE A 155 3.66 -4.35 9.87
CA PHE A 155 4.84 -5.16 9.57
C PHE A 155 5.97 -4.98 10.59
N PHE A 156 6.11 -3.76 11.13
CA PHE A 156 7.14 -3.46 12.12
C PHE A 156 6.66 -3.57 13.57
N LEU A 157 5.41 -3.98 13.82
CA LEU A 157 4.97 -4.27 15.17
C LEU A 157 5.78 -5.43 15.76
N PRO A 158 6.07 -5.41 17.06
CA PRO A 158 6.57 -6.59 17.75
C PRO A 158 5.48 -7.67 17.76
N CYS A 159 5.88 -8.94 17.67
CA CYS A 159 4.96 -10.09 17.64
C CYS A 159 3.97 -10.09 18.82
N SER A 160 4.38 -9.60 20.00
CA SER A 160 3.52 -9.47 21.18
C SER A 160 2.33 -8.52 21.01
N ARG A 161 2.39 -7.59 20.05
CA ARG A 161 1.31 -6.64 19.72
C ARG A 161 0.44 -7.11 18.55
N MET A 162 0.78 -8.20 17.87
CA MET A 162 -0.03 -8.75 16.77
C MET A 162 -1.08 -9.77 17.25
N VAL A 163 -1.08 -10.13 18.54
CA VAL A 163 -1.93 -11.18 19.14
C VAL A 163 -3.02 -10.62 20.06
N GLN A 164 -3.06 -9.29 20.25
CA GLN A 164 -4.09 -8.59 21.03
C GLN A 164 -5.18 -8.10 20.09
#